data_AF-A0AAQ0LN26-F1
#
_entry.id   AF-A0AAQ0LN26-F1
#
_cell.length_a   1.000
_cell.length_b   1.000
_cell.length_c   1.000
_cell.angle_alpha   90.00
_cell.angle_beta   90.00
_cell.angle_gamma   90.00
#
_symmetry.space_group_name_H-M   'P 1'
#
loop_
_entity.id
_entity.type
_entity.pdbx_description
1 polymer ?
#
loop_
_entity_poly.entity_id
_entity_poly.type
_entity_poly.pdbx_seq_one_letter_code
_entity_poly.pdbx_strand_id
1 'polypeptide(L)'
;MKKLLLLLLILIVLLSCGRGGKALDSVPSRIVPDSFAIGLNLFNKARTASHNSANMDSVLFYMQLAENFFKREGDKAQVNRFIAFIYSSRGMLDEAMPYFLKASRMANEWQYSSICQEVAKAYATAGRFREGVLVLDLIRKNMNDRTVVPYYHLAKGNLWAGVNEYDSAVTYYRTASISLNRWVAAEASRRLKMLYFSQGKDSCSFYAALAANEHLVNELRREESFENRTQYEKAKLENELNRLKIDKQRREIGLLSLGLCFVVAFAVGYIVWQRRKRQMYKQLWREQSLRLSQTEQLLQQSEELNMLREKESMLRESLFRRMKSFHKIPSLEKEEEASDEESDSQNRRIALSDEEWEDIRQTVDGSYDRFSVRLLEAFPGLSMKDVYFCCLVKINVSIKDLSDIYCISRTSISRKKQRMRRDKLGLTENNETLDDFLRRF
;
A
#
# COMPACT_ATOMS: atom_id res chain seq x y z
N MET A 1 -6.35 -14.19 15.37
CA MET A 1 -6.88 -13.41 14.21
C MET A 1 -7.93 -12.36 14.60
N LYS A 2 -8.91 -12.64 15.47
CA LYS A 2 -9.94 -11.63 15.87
C LYS A 2 -9.41 -10.39 16.62
N LYS A 3 -8.38 -10.52 17.46
CA LYS A 3 -7.77 -9.38 18.18
C LYS A 3 -6.95 -8.44 17.27
N LEU A 4 -6.35 -8.96 16.20
CA LEU A 4 -5.61 -8.14 15.23
C LEU A 4 -6.56 -7.28 14.38
N LEU A 5 -7.73 -7.83 14.04
CA LEU A 5 -8.75 -7.14 13.25
C LEU A 5 -9.39 -5.96 14.03
N LEU A 6 -9.55 -6.12 15.35
CA LEU A 6 -10.07 -5.06 16.22
C LEU A 6 -9.08 -3.88 16.34
N LEU A 7 -7.78 -4.18 16.48
CA LEU A 7 -6.73 -3.17 16.51
C LEU A 7 -6.61 -2.41 15.19
N LEU A 8 -6.80 -3.09 14.06
CA LEU A 8 -6.76 -2.48 12.72
C LEU A 8 -7.98 -1.58 12.47
N LEU A 9 -9.16 -1.96 12.98
CA LEU A 9 -10.37 -1.13 12.95
C LEU A 9 -10.25 0.12 13.84
N ILE A 10 -9.66 0.00 15.03
CA ILE A 10 -9.41 1.14 15.92
C ILE A 10 -8.40 2.12 15.30
N LEU A 11 -7.37 1.60 14.60
CA LEU A 11 -6.40 2.43 13.88
C LEU A 11 -7.04 3.22 12.72
N ILE A 12 -7.98 2.61 12.00
CA ILE A 12 -8.71 3.24 10.89
C ILE A 12 -9.64 4.35 11.41
N VAL A 13 -10.29 4.15 12.56
CA VAL A 13 -11.15 5.18 13.20
C VAL A 13 -10.31 6.35 13.72
N LEU A 14 -9.14 6.10 14.30
CA LEU A 14 -8.23 7.16 14.78
C LEU A 14 -7.57 7.94 13.62
N LEU A 15 -7.26 7.29 12.50
CA LEU A 15 -6.77 7.95 11.28
C LEU A 15 -7.86 8.74 10.55
N SER A 16 -9.14 8.34 10.67
CA SER A 16 -10.28 9.07 10.08
C SER A 16 -10.71 10.29 10.92
N CYS A 17 -10.39 10.35 12.20
CA CYS A 17 -10.67 11.51 13.08
C CYS A 17 -9.49 12.49 13.20
N GLY A 18 -8.35 12.21 12.56
CA GLY A 18 -7.08 12.93 12.78
C GLY A 18 -6.73 14.06 11.79
N ARG A 19 -7.66 14.53 10.94
CA ARG A 19 -7.39 15.66 10.03
C ARG A 19 -8.63 16.51 9.79
N GLY A 20 -8.69 17.64 10.49
CA GLY A 20 -9.61 18.72 10.13
C GLY A 20 -10.14 19.56 11.28
N GLY A 21 -9.28 19.98 12.21
CA GLY A 21 -9.67 20.86 13.30
C GLY A 21 -8.55 21.82 13.65
N LYS A 22 -8.13 22.65 12.69
CA LYS A 22 -7.40 23.87 13.06
C LYS A 22 -8.40 24.71 13.87
N ALA A 23 -8.10 24.91 15.15
CA ALA A 23 -8.74 25.92 15.95
C ALA A 23 -8.61 27.25 15.20
N LEU A 24 -9.70 27.71 14.58
CA LEU A 24 -9.88 29.12 14.32
C LEU A 24 -10.18 29.72 15.67
N ASP A 25 -9.28 30.56 16.17
CA ASP A 25 -9.62 31.60 17.13
C ASP A 25 -10.80 32.37 16.54
N SER A 26 -12.01 32.05 17.01
CA SER A 26 -13.21 32.83 16.75
C SER A 26 -13.11 34.10 17.59
N VAL A 27 -12.24 35.02 17.17
CA VAL A 27 -12.61 36.44 17.26
C VAL A 27 -13.94 36.50 16.51
N PRO A 28 -15.05 36.99 17.12
CA PRO A 28 -16.28 37.16 16.38
C PRO A 28 -15.95 38.13 15.26
N SER A 29 -15.73 37.60 14.05
CA SER A 29 -15.67 38.40 12.85
C SER A 29 -17.02 39.07 12.82
N ARG A 30 -17.09 40.33 13.25
CA ARG A 30 -18.18 41.22 12.85
C ARG A 30 -18.30 40.98 11.35
N ILE A 31 -19.37 40.34 10.92
CA ILE A 31 -19.74 40.30 9.52
C ILE A 31 -19.92 41.77 9.21
N VAL A 32 -18.87 42.43 8.70
CA VAL A 32 -18.97 43.78 8.19
C VAL A 32 -19.74 43.56 6.91
N PRO A 33 -21.03 43.90 6.87
CA PRO A 33 -21.81 43.66 5.66
C PRO A 33 -21.12 44.40 4.53
N ASP A 34 -20.90 43.70 3.41
CA ASP A 34 -20.22 44.28 2.27
C ASP A 34 -21.00 45.53 1.83
N SER A 35 -20.34 46.68 1.95
CA SER A 35 -20.89 47.99 1.61
C SER A 35 -21.46 47.99 0.19
N PHE A 36 -20.82 47.28 -0.74
CA PHE A 36 -21.31 47.15 -2.10
C PHE A 36 -22.60 46.32 -2.18
N ALA A 37 -22.67 45.18 -1.50
CA ALA A 37 -23.87 44.33 -1.45
C ALA A 37 -25.07 45.05 -0.81
N ILE A 38 -24.85 45.85 0.23
CA ILE A 38 -25.89 46.70 0.83
C ILE A 38 -26.37 47.74 -0.19
N GLY A 39 -25.44 48.45 -0.83
CA GLY A 39 -25.76 49.44 -1.86
C GLY A 39 -26.57 48.83 -3.00
N LEU A 40 -26.19 47.64 -3.48
CA LEU A 40 -26.89 46.94 -4.55
C LEU A 40 -28.30 46.51 -4.16
N ASN A 41 -28.50 45.99 -2.94
CA ASN A 41 -29.83 45.63 -2.45
C ASN A 41 -30.75 46.86 -2.35
N LEU A 42 -30.23 47.98 -1.83
CA LEU A 42 -30.97 49.23 -1.75
C LEU A 42 -31.31 49.78 -3.14
N PHE A 43 -30.36 49.74 -4.08
CA PHE A 43 -30.57 50.11 -5.48
C PHE A 43 -31.67 49.26 -6.14
N ASN A 44 -31.65 47.94 -5.95
CA ASN A 44 -32.68 47.05 -6.48
C ASN A 44 -34.05 47.31 -5.84
N LYS A 45 -34.09 47.58 -4.53
CA LYS A 45 -35.33 47.95 -3.82
C LYS A 45 -35.92 49.27 -4.32
N ALA A 46 -35.08 50.25 -4.63
CA ALA A 46 -35.52 51.48 -5.26
C ALA A 46 -36.07 51.24 -6.68
N ARG A 47 -35.44 50.37 -7.47
CA ARG A 47 -35.95 49.99 -8.80
C ARG A 47 -37.32 49.33 -8.73
N THR A 48 -37.54 48.40 -7.80
CA THR A 48 -38.86 47.77 -7.63
C THR A 48 -39.91 48.78 -7.17
N ALA A 49 -39.55 49.68 -6.24
CA ALA A 49 -40.43 50.76 -5.80
C ALA A 49 -40.79 51.75 -6.93
N SER A 50 -39.89 51.98 -7.90
CA SER A 50 -40.12 52.90 -9.02
C SER A 50 -41.24 52.48 -9.98
N HIS A 51 -41.58 51.18 -10.02
CA HIS A 51 -42.71 50.68 -10.81
C HIS A 51 -44.08 51.11 -10.23
N ASN A 52 -44.13 51.44 -8.94
CA ASN A 52 -45.32 51.97 -8.28
C ASN A 52 -45.21 53.50 -8.26
N SER A 53 -45.95 54.17 -9.15
CA SER A 53 -45.83 55.61 -9.45
C SER A 53 -45.97 56.56 -8.25
N ALA A 54 -46.59 56.11 -7.14
CA ALA A 54 -46.91 56.94 -5.97
C ALA A 54 -45.74 57.23 -5.00
N ASN A 55 -44.60 56.52 -5.08
CA ASN A 55 -43.59 56.54 -4.00
C ASN A 55 -42.24 57.17 -4.40
N MET A 56 -42.24 58.39 -4.95
CA MET A 56 -41.00 59.06 -5.39
C MET A 56 -40.01 59.28 -4.25
N ASP A 57 -40.50 59.74 -3.10
CA ASP A 57 -39.66 60.03 -1.94
C ASP A 57 -38.97 58.77 -1.41
N SER A 58 -39.66 57.63 -1.46
CA SER A 58 -39.07 56.34 -1.09
C SER A 58 -38.00 55.89 -2.08
N VAL A 59 -38.23 56.09 -3.39
CA VAL A 59 -37.23 55.76 -4.42
C VAL A 59 -35.99 56.64 -4.25
N LEU A 60 -36.17 57.95 -4.05
CA LEU A 60 -35.07 58.89 -3.84
C LEU A 60 -34.31 58.57 -2.56
N PHE A 61 -35.01 58.28 -1.46
CA PHE A 61 -34.42 57.87 -0.19
C PHE A 61 -33.53 56.63 -0.36
N TYR A 62 -34.06 55.57 -0.97
CA TYR A 62 -33.30 54.33 -1.18
C TYR A 62 -32.12 54.53 -2.13
N MET A 63 -32.27 55.36 -3.17
CA MET A 63 -31.19 55.66 -4.12
C MET A 63 -30.07 56.48 -3.49
N GLN A 64 -30.39 57.53 -2.71
CA GLN A 64 -29.39 58.31 -1.98
C GLN A 64 -28.66 57.46 -0.95
N LEU A 65 -29.38 56.58 -0.26
CA LEU A 65 -28.77 55.63 0.67
C LEU A 65 -27.84 54.66 -0.07
N ALA A 66 -28.27 54.10 -1.20
CA ALA A 66 -27.43 53.23 -2.03
C ALA A 66 -26.15 53.93 -2.51
N GLU A 67 -26.24 55.20 -2.94
CA GLU A 67 -25.08 56.00 -3.36
C GLU A 67 -24.02 56.12 -2.26
N ASN A 68 -24.44 56.32 -1.01
CA ASN A 68 -23.53 56.43 0.14
C ASN A 68 -22.77 55.11 0.43
N PHE A 69 -23.38 53.98 0.12
CA PHE A 69 -22.78 52.66 0.29
C PHE A 69 -21.84 52.26 -0.87
N PHE A 70 -22.02 52.82 -2.06
CA PHE A 70 -21.11 52.58 -3.17
C PHE A 70 -19.79 53.32 -2.99
N LYS A 71 -18.68 52.62 -3.23
CA LYS A 71 -17.32 53.20 -3.16
C LYS A 71 -16.81 53.65 -4.53
N ARG A 72 -17.14 52.92 -5.59
CA ARG A 72 -16.68 53.22 -6.95
C ARG A 72 -17.54 54.32 -7.57
N GLU A 73 -16.90 55.24 -8.29
CA GLU A 73 -17.59 56.34 -8.95
C GLU A 73 -18.59 55.87 -10.00
N GLY A 74 -18.25 54.85 -10.79
CA GLY A 74 -19.16 54.28 -11.78
C GLY A 74 -20.47 53.72 -11.19
N ASP A 75 -20.43 53.14 -9.99
CA ASP A 75 -21.64 52.65 -9.31
C ASP A 75 -22.52 53.82 -8.85
N LYS A 76 -21.91 54.88 -8.33
CA LYS A 76 -22.62 56.13 -7.99
C LYS A 76 -23.17 56.83 -9.23
N ALA A 77 -22.45 56.79 -10.36
CA ALA A 77 -22.93 57.30 -11.64
C ALA A 77 -24.21 56.58 -12.09
N GLN A 78 -24.26 55.26 -11.91
CA GLN A 78 -25.43 54.44 -12.22
C GLN A 78 -26.65 54.84 -11.38
N VAL A 79 -26.45 55.12 -10.09
CA VAL A 79 -27.51 55.62 -9.19
C VAL A 79 -28.04 56.96 -9.68
N ASN A 80 -27.16 57.95 -9.87
CA ASN A 80 -27.56 59.29 -10.27
C ASN A 80 -28.22 59.31 -11.66
N ARG A 81 -27.73 58.51 -12.60
CA ARG A 81 -28.37 58.32 -13.91
C ARG A 81 -29.80 57.77 -13.76
N PHE A 82 -30.00 56.78 -12.90
CA PHE A 82 -31.32 56.21 -12.68
C PHE A 82 -32.29 57.21 -12.05
N ILE A 83 -31.84 58.01 -11.08
CA ILE A 83 -32.63 59.13 -10.52
C ILE A 83 -33.03 60.11 -11.63
N ALA A 84 -32.07 60.52 -12.47
CA ALA A 84 -32.32 61.43 -13.60
C ALA A 84 -33.34 60.86 -14.60
N PHE A 85 -33.23 59.56 -14.92
CA PHE A 85 -34.17 58.85 -15.77
C PHE A 85 -35.60 58.89 -15.21
N ILE A 86 -35.77 58.67 -13.91
CA ILE A 86 -37.11 58.72 -13.29
C ILE A 86 -37.71 60.12 -13.37
N TYR A 87 -36.96 61.15 -12.97
CA TYR A 87 -37.44 62.54 -13.07
C TYR A 87 -37.80 62.90 -14.52
N SER A 88 -36.94 62.51 -15.47
CA SER A 88 -37.19 62.72 -16.89
C SER A 88 -38.44 62.01 -17.41
N SER A 89 -38.69 60.76 -17.00
CA SER A 89 -39.89 60.01 -17.43
C SER A 89 -41.20 60.63 -16.93
N ARG A 90 -41.13 61.48 -15.90
CA ARG A 90 -42.27 62.22 -15.33
C ARG A 90 -42.40 63.65 -15.89
N GLY A 91 -41.54 64.04 -16.84
CA GLY A 91 -41.50 65.39 -17.42
C GLY A 91 -40.80 66.46 -16.56
N MET A 92 -40.28 66.07 -15.39
CA MET A 92 -39.54 66.94 -14.46
C MET A 92 -38.07 67.06 -14.89
N LEU A 93 -37.84 67.78 -16.00
CA LEU A 93 -36.51 67.88 -16.61
C LEU A 93 -35.54 68.78 -15.83
N ASP A 94 -36.06 69.79 -15.14
CA ASP A 94 -35.24 70.74 -14.38
C ASP A 94 -34.65 70.06 -13.13
N GLU A 95 -35.43 69.17 -12.50
CA GLU A 95 -35.01 68.30 -11.40
C GLU A 95 -34.09 67.16 -11.89
N ALA A 96 -34.26 66.67 -13.12
CA ALA A 96 -33.41 65.62 -13.70
C ALA A 96 -32.00 66.12 -14.04
N MET A 97 -31.88 67.37 -14.50
CA MET A 97 -30.62 67.98 -14.96
C MET A 97 -29.45 67.85 -13.98
N PRO A 98 -29.56 68.23 -12.69
CA PRO A 98 -28.44 68.12 -11.75
C PRO A 98 -27.95 66.67 -11.58
N TYR A 99 -28.86 65.69 -11.65
CA TYR A 99 -28.51 64.28 -11.55
C TYR A 99 -27.81 63.77 -12.82
N PHE A 100 -28.21 64.23 -14.02
CA PHE A 100 -27.46 63.94 -15.25
C PHE A 100 -26.04 64.49 -15.20
N LEU A 101 -25.87 65.73 -14.73
CA LEU A 101 -24.55 66.35 -14.59
C LEU A 101 -23.69 65.60 -13.57
N LYS A 102 -24.26 65.26 -12.40
CA LYS A 102 -23.57 64.49 -11.37
C LYS A 102 -23.19 63.09 -11.86
N ALA A 103 -24.09 62.39 -12.55
CA ALA A 103 -23.81 61.09 -13.15
C ALA A 103 -22.68 61.18 -14.18
N SER A 104 -22.68 62.20 -15.05
CA SER A 104 -21.68 62.34 -16.11
C SER A 104 -20.25 62.53 -15.60
N ARG A 105 -20.08 63.18 -14.43
CA ARG A 105 -18.76 63.39 -13.79
C ARG A 105 -18.13 62.10 -13.28
N MET A 106 -18.96 61.10 -12.98
CA MET A 106 -18.57 59.87 -12.31
C MET A 106 -18.63 58.65 -13.24
N ALA A 107 -19.07 58.86 -14.49
CA ALA A 107 -19.39 57.83 -15.45
C ALA A 107 -18.15 57.34 -16.20
N ASN A 108 -18.08 56.03 -16.41
CA ASN A 108 -17.15 55.43 -17.36
C ASN A 108 -17.65 55.64 -18.81
N GLU A 109 -16.83 55.31 -19.82
CA GLU A 109 -17.13 55.55 -21.23
C GLU A 109 -18.54 55.07 -21.67
N TRP A 110 -18.88 53.82 -21.38
CA TRP A 110 -20.20 53.24 -21.73
C TRP A 110 -21.37 53.93 -21.00
N GLN A 111 -21.17 54.29 -19.73
CA GLN A 111 -22.19 54.99 -18.95
C GLN A 111 -22.39 56.41 -19.47
N TYR A 112 -21.31 57.09 -19.86
CA TYR A 112 -21.36 58.42 -20.46
C TYR A 112 -22.17 58.41 -21.76
N SER A 113 -21.93 57.42 -22.63
CA SER A 113 -22.74 57.20 -23.84
C SER A 113 -24.23 57.14 -23.51
N SER A 114 -24.59 56.31 -22.53
CA SER A 114 -25.98 56.14 -22.12
C SER A 114 -26.59 57.44 -21.57
N ILE A 115 -25.84 58.21 -20.79
CA ILE A 115 -26.30 59.50 -20.23
C ILE A 115 -26.57 60.49 -21.36
N CYS A 116 -25.66 60.63 -22.33
CA CYS A 116 -25.85 61.55 -23.46
C CYS A 116 -27.09 61.19 -24.29
N GLN A 117 -27.31 59.90 -24.56
CA GLN A 117 -28.49 59.45 -25.30
C GLN A 117 -29.79 59.66 -24.51
N GLU A 118 -29.78 59.42 -23.20
CA GLU A 118 -30.93 59.67 -22.34
C GLU A 118 -31.30 61.15 -22.27
N VAL A 119 -30.32 62.03 -22.10
CA VAL A 119 -30.55 63.49 -22.13
C VAL A 119 -31.12 63.89 -23.48
N ALA A 120 -30.51 63.46 -24.59
CA ALA A 120 -31.02 63.80 -25.92
C ALA A 120 -32.45 63.31 -26.12
N LYS A 121 -32.77 62.07 -25.71
CA LYS A 121 -34.12 61.51 -25.81
C LYS A 121 -35.12 62.27 -24.94
N ALA A 122 -34.78 62.51 -23.67
CA ALA A 122 -35.63 63.18 -22.70
C ALA A 122 -36.06 64.58 -23.16
N TYR A 123 -35.09 65.39 -23.57
CA TYR A 123 -35.35 66.75 -24.04
C TYR A 123 -36.03 66.77 -25.41
N ALA A 124 -35.74 65.80 -26.28
CA ALA A 124 -36.47 65.64 -27.54
C ALA A 124 -37.94 65.28 -27.32
N THR A 125 -38.25 64.36 -26.40
CA THR A 125 -39.64 63.97 -26.09
C THR A 125 -40.45 65.11 -25.47
N ALA A 126 -39.79 66.02 -24.76
CA ALA A 126 -40.42 67.21 -24.20
C ALA A 126 -40.49 68.40 -25.19
N GLY A 127 -39.94 68.28 -26.40
CA GLY A 127 -39.84 69.38 -27.38
C GLY A 127 -38.84 70.47 -27.00
N ARG A 128 -38.11 70.34 -25.88
CA ARG A 128 -37.13 71.31 -25.36
C ARG A 128 -35.73 71.08 -25.96
N PHE A 129 -35.63 71.06 -27.29
CA PHE A 129 -34.41 70.63 -28.00
C PHE A 129 -33.18 71.51 -27.71
N ARG A 130 -33.32 72.85 -27.76
CA ARG A 130 -32.21 73.79 -27.55
C ARG A 130 -31.63 73.70 -26.13
N GLU A 131 -32.50 73.49 -25.15
CA GLU A 131 -32.09 73.27 -23.76
C GLU A 131 -31.33 71.96 -23.59
N GLY A 132 -31.79 70.89 -24.25
CA GLY A 132 -31.05 69.62 -24.27
C GLY A 132 -29.64 69.78 -24.83
N VAL A 133 -29.45 70.65 -25.84
CA VAL A 133 -28.12 70.94 -26.39
C VAL A 133 -27.24 71.64 -25.35
N LEU A 134 -27.78 72.62 -24.62
CA LEU A 134 -27.06 73.29 -23.54
C LEU A 134 -26.64 72.30 -22.44
N VAL A 135 -27.54 71.39 -22.05
CA VAL A 135 -27.24 70.35 -21.05
C VAL A 135 -26.12 69.42 -21.54
N LEU A 136 -26.16 68.99 -22.81
CA LEU A 136 -25.07 68.20 -23.39
C LEU A 136 -23.74 68.96 -23.40
N ASP A 137 -23.75 70.27 -23.65
CA ASP A 137 -22.54 71.11 -23.61
C ASP A 137 -21.96 71.22 -22.19
N LEU A 138 -22.82 71.31 -21.18
CA LEU A 138 -22.41 71.25 -19.77
C LEU A 138 -21.83 69.89 -19.40
N ILE A 139 -22.46 68.79 -19.86
CA ILE A 139 -21.94 67.42 -19.68
C ILE A 139 -20.58 67.26 -20.36
N ARG A 140 -20.38 67.85 -21.54
CA ARG A 140 -19.09 67.79 -22.25
C ARG A 140 -17.99 68.55 -21.52
N LYS A 141 -18.28 69.72 -20.96
CA LYS A 141 -17.31 70.51 -20.18
C LYS A 141 -16.78 69.76 -18.95
N ASN A 142 -17.60 68.89 -18.36
CA ASN A 142 -17.24 68.12 -17.17
C ASN A 142 -16.39 66.87 -17.48
N MET A 143 -16.13 66.55 -18.75
CA MET A 143 -15.45 65.30 -19.13
C MET A 143 -14.28 65.55 -20.08
N ASN A 144 -13.06 65.23 -19.62
CA ASN A 144 -11.83 65.47 -20.36
C ASN A 144 -11.47 64.35 -21.35
N ASP A 145 -12.09 63.18 -21.22
CA ASP A 145 -11.79 62.05 -22.08
C ASP A 145 -12.24 62.35 -23.53
N ARG A 146 -11.37 62.02 -24.49
CA ARG A 146 -11.62 62.16 -25.93
C ARG A 146 -12.37 60.95 -26.49
N THR A 147 -12.28 59.78 -25.85
CA THR A 147 -12.95 58.55 -26.29
C THR A 147 -14.48 58.69 -26.28
N VAL A 148 -15.01 59.52 -25.37
CA VAL A 148 -16.45 59.73 -25.21
C VAL A 148 -17.05 60.80 -26.14
N VAL A 149 -16.21 61.57 -26.82
CA VAL A 149 -16.61 62.68 -27.72
C VAL A 149 -17.60 62.25 -28.81
N PRO A 150 -17.45 61.08 -29.46
CA PRO A 150 -18.38 60.63 -30.49
C PRO A 150 -19.82 60.47 -29.98
N TYR A 151 -20.02 59.97 -28.76
CA TYR A 151 -21.36 59.79 -28.20
C TYR A 151 -22.08 61.12 -27.95
N TYR A 152 -21.33 62.11 -27.47
CA TYR A 152 -21.82 63.48 -27.33
C TYR A 152 -22.23 64.08 -28.69
N HIS A 153 -21.39 63.92 -29.73
CA HIS A 153 -21.72 64.40 -31.07
C HIS A 153 -22.95 63.70 -31.66
N LEU A 154 -23.09 62.40 -31.47
CA LEU A 154 -24.27 61.65 -31.91
C LEU A 154 -25.54 62.17 -31.20
N ALA A 155 -25.49 62.34 -29.88
CA ALA A 155 -26.61 62.86 -29.08
C ALA A 155 -26.98 64.31 -29.46
N LYS A 156 -25.99 65.17 -29.67
CA LYS A 156 -26.20 66.56 -30.10
C LYS A 156 -26.76 66.64 -31.52
N GLY A 157 -26.30 65.78 -32.43
CA GLY A 157 -26.88 65.63 -33.76
C GLY A 157 -28.37 65.27 -33.72
N ASN A 158 -28.78 64.36 -32.83
CA ASN A 158 -30.20 64.01 -32.63
C ASN A 158 -31.05 65.20 -32.21
N LEU A 159 -30.54 66.05 -31.31
CA LEU A 159 -31.28 67.23 -30.87
C LEU A 159 -31.39 68.28 -31.98
N TRP A 160 -30.30 68.58 -32.70
CA TRP A 160 -30.34 69.54 -33.82
C TRP A 160 -31.23 69.08 -34.96
N ALA A 161 -31.27 67.77 -35.23
CA ALA A 161 -32.20 67.21 -36.20
C ALA A 161 -33.66 67.47 -35.78
N GLY A 162 -33.97 67.39 -34.49
CA GLY A 162 -35.29 67.72 -33.93
C GLY A 162 -35.64 69.21 -33.94
N VAL A 163 -34.64 70.11 -33.90
CA VAL A 163 -34.82 71.56 -34.11
C VAL A 163 -35.13 71.90 -35.58
N ASN A 164 -34.99 70.94 -36.50
CA ASN A 164 -34.99 71.15 -37.96
C ASN A 164 -33.81 71.99 -38.48
N GLU A 165 -32.77 72.22 -37.67
CA GLU A 165 -31.51 72.84 -38.11
C GLU A 165 -30.59 71.74 -38.67
N TYR A 166 -30.91 71.31 -39.88
CA TYR A 166 -30.30 70.10 -40.42
C TYR A 166 -28.82 70.23 -40.77
N ASP A 167 -28.31 71.41 -41.11
CA ASP A 167 -26.87 71.62 -41.39
C ASP A 167 -26.01 71.39 -40.13
N SER A 168 -26.49 71.87 -38.98
CA SER A 168 -25.91 71.58 -37.67
C SER A 168 -25.95 70.08 -37.39
N ALA A 169 -27.09 69.43 -37.59
CA ALA A 169 -27.24 67.99 -37.38
C ALA A 169 -26.29 67.16 -38.25
N VAL A 170 -26.17 67.49 -39.55
CA VAL A 170 -25.24 66.82 -40.48
C VAL A 170 -23.80 66.92 -39.99
N THR A 171 -23.39 68.11 -39.52
CA THR A 171 -22.02 68.34 -39.05
C THR A 171 -21.70 67.44 -37.86
N TYR A 172 -22.58 67.40 -36.86
CA TYR A 172 -22.38 66.56 -35.68
C TYR A 172 -22.43 65.06 -35.99
N TYR A 173 -23.35 64.62 -36.84
CA TYR A 173 -23.38 63.22 -37.25
C TYR A 173 -22.15 62.83 -38.08
N ARG A 174 -21.62 63.70 -38.94
CA ARG A 174 -20.40 63.42 -39.72
C ARG A 174 -19.19 63.25 -38.79
N THR A 175 -19.08 64.06 -37.75
CA THR A 175 -18.01 63.90 -36.76
C THR A 175 -18.17 62.60 -35.96
N ALA A 176 -19.40 62.18 -35.66
CA ALA A 176 -19.67 60.90 -35.01
C ALA A 176 -19.43 59.69 -35.93
N SER A 177 -19.70 59.82 -37.24
CA SER A 177 -19.56 58.73 -38.21
C SER A 177 -18.12 58.33 -38.49
N ILE A 178 -17.17 59.26 -38.32
CA ILE A 178 -15.72 58.98 -38.48
C ILE A 178 -15.07 58.43 -37.21
N SER A 179 -15.84 58.19 -36.14
CA SER A 179 -15.29 57.74 -34.87
C SER A 179 -14.78 56.30 -34.93
N LEU A 180 -13.77 55.99 -34.11
CA LEU A 180 -13.27 54.62 -33.93
C LEU A 180 -14.31 53.70 -33.27
N ASN A 181 -15.29 54.27 -32.58
CA ASN A 181 -16.38 53.51 -32.00
C ASN A 181 -17.35 53.06 -33.09
N ARG A 182 -17.27 51.78 -33.45
CA ARG A 182 -18.02 51.16 -34.55
C ARG A 182 -19.54 51.36 -34.42
N TRP A 183 -20.09 51.24 -33.21
CA TRP A 183 -21.52 51.41 -32.95
C TRP A 183 -21.97 52.86 -33.18
N VAL A 184 -21.23 53.82 -32.61
CA VAL A 184 -21.51 55.26 -32.84
C VAL A 184 -21.38 55.61 -34.30
N ALA A 185 -20.33 55.10 -34.96
CA ALA A 185 -20.07 55.36 -36.37
C ALA A 185 -21.19 54.83 -37.28
N ALA A 186 -21.66 53.60 -37.01
CA ALA A 186 -22.78 52.98 -37.72
C ALA A 186 -24.10 53.75 -37.50
N GLU A 187 -24.43 54.06 -36.24
CA GLU A 187 -25.67 54.77 -35.90
C GLU A 187 -25.67 56.19 -36.47
N ALA A 188 -24.55 56.91 -36.38
CA ALA A 188 -24.40 58.22 -36.99
C ALA A 188 -24.56 58.19 -38.52
N SER A 189 -23.96 57.20 -39.19
CA SER A 189 -24.11 56.99 -40.64
C SER A 189 -25.55 56.67 -41.03
N ARG A 190 -26.26 55.88 -40.22
CA ARG A 190 -27.68 55.60 -40.41
C ARG A 190 -28.55 56.85 -40.23
N ARG A 191 -28.25 57.69 -39.24
CA ARG A 191 -28.93 58.99 -39.03
C ARG A 191 -28.69 59.95 -40.18
N LEU A 192 -27.45 60.04 -40.69
CA LEU A 192 -27.11 60.79 -41.90
C LEU A 192 -27.88 60.31 -43.12
N LYS A 193 -27.99 58.99 -43.32
CA LYS A 193 -28.77 58.41 -44.42
C LYS A 193 -30.21 58.93 -44.41
N MET A 194 -30.88 58.80 -43.26
CA MET A 194 -32.27 59.23 -43.10
C MET A 194 -32.42 60.75 -43.33
N LEU A 195 -31.47 61.53 -42.82
CA LEU A 195 -31.48 62.99 -42.95
C LEU A 195 -31.24 63.47 -44.38
N TYR A 196 -30.31 62.87 -45.11
CA TYR A 196 -30.09 63.19 -46.53
C TYR A 196 -31.26 62.76 -47.40
N PHE A 197 -31.89 61.62 -47.08
CA PHE A 197 -33.10 61.16 -47.76
C PHE A 197 -34.25 62.15 -47.58
N SER A 198 -34.49 62.66 -46.36
CA SER A 198 -35.53 63.66 -46.11
C SER A 198 -35.24 65.02 -46.77
N GLN A 199 -34.01 65.28 -47.20
CA GLN A 199 -33.60 66.48 -47.93
C GLN A 199 -33.59 66.30 -49.46
N GLY A 200 -33.90 65.10 -49.98
CA GLY A 200 -33.79 64.79 -51.42
C GLY A 200 -32.35 64.73 -51.94
N LYS A 201 -31.36 64.54 -51.05
CA LYS A 201 -29.93 64.40 -51.40
C LYS A 201 -29.56 62.93 -51.60
N ASP A 202 -30.08 62.32 -52.67
CA ASP A 202 -30.02 60.87 -52.89
C ASP A 202 -28.59 60.32 -52.92
N SER A 203 -27.66 61.00 -53.60
CA SER A 203 -26.24 60.58 -53.65
C SER A 203 -25.61 60.55 -52.26
N CYS A 204 -25.81 61.59 -51.44
CA CYS A 204 -25.29 61.63 -50.07
C CYS A 204 -25.94 60.57 -49.17
N SER A 205 -27.23 60.30 -49.37
CA SER A 205 -27.95 59.24 -48.67
C SER A 205 -27.38 57.86 -49.02
N PHE A 206 -27.10 57.59 -50.30
CA PHE A 206 -26.48 56.36 -50.76
C PHE A 206 -25.11 56.12 -50.12
N TYR A 207 -24.22 57.11 -50.11
CA TYR A 207 -22.91 56.98 -49.47
C TYR A 207 -23.00 56.76 -47.95
N ALA A 208 -23.92 57.45 -47.28
CA ALA A 208 -24.15 57.24 -45.85
C ALA A 208 -24.71 55.83 -45.55
N ALA A 209 -25.56 55.29 -46.44
CA ALA A 209 -26.04 53.92 -46.37
C ALA A 209 -24.91 52.90 -46.55
N LEU A 210 -24.02 53.13 -47.51
CA LEU A 210 -22.88 52.26 -47.77
C LEU A 210 -21.93 52.21 -46.57
N ALA A 211 -21.60 53.37 -45.99
CA ALA A 211 -20.77 53.44 -44.78
C ALA A 211 -21.41 52.68 -43.61
N ALA A 212 -22.71 52.86 -43.36
CA ALA A 212 -23.43 52.12 -42.32
C ALA A 212 -23.39 50.60 -42.55
N ASN A 213 -23.56 50.17 -43.81
CA ASN A 213 -23.49 48.75 -44.18
C ASN A 213 -22.08 48.17 -43.98
N GLU A 214 -21.03 48.91 -44.34
CA GLU A 214 -19.65 48.49 -44.08
C GLU A 214 -19.38 48.31 -42.59
N HIS A 215 -19.92 49.18 -41.73
CA HIS A 215 -19.83 49.02 -40.29
C HIS A 215 -20.55 47.75 -39.79
N LEU A 216 -21.76 47.49 -40.27
CA LEU A 216 -22.53 46.30 -39.92
C LEU A 216 -21.83 45.00 -40.36
N VAL A 217 -21.33 44.92 -41.60
CA VAL A 217 -20.62 43.73 -42.11
C VAL A 217 -19.36 43.44 -41.28
N ASN A 218 -18.63 44.47 -40.89
CA ASN A 218 -17.45 44.32 -40.04
C ASN A 218 -17.79 43.83 -38.62
N GLU A 219 -18.98 44.15 -38.11
CA GLU A 219 -19.49 43.68 -36.82
C GLU A 219 -19.89 42.20 -36.91
N LEU A 220 -20.68 41.82 -37.92
CA LEU A 220 -21.07 40.42 -38.17
C LEU A 220 -19.85 39.51 -38.34
N ARG A 221 -18.85 39.93 -39.13
CA ARG A 221 -17.61 39.17 -39.32
C ARG A 221 -16.82 39.00 -38.01
N ARG A 222 -16.93 39.95 -37.09
CA ARG A 222 -16.29 39.88 -35.77
C ARG A 222 -17.03 38.92 -34.84
N GLU A 223 -18.35 38.98 -34.81
CA GLU A 223 -19.18 38.04 -34.05
C GLU A 223 -18.90 36.61 -34.52
N GLU A 224 -18.92 36.37 -35.83
CA GLU A 224 -18.58 35.07 -36.40
C GLU A 224 -17.16 34.63 -36.01
N SER A 225 -16.16 35.53 -36.09
CA SER A 225 -14.80 35.22 -35.66
C SER A 225 -14.69 34.91 -34.17
N PHE A 226 -15.46 35.59 -33.33
CA PHE A 226 -15.49 35.35 -31.88
C PHE A 226 -16.16 34.02 -31.57
N GLU A 227 -17.32 33.74 -32.18
CA GLU A 227 -18.02 32.46 -32.07
C GLU A 227 -17.10 31.32 -32.50
N ASN A 228 -16.46 31.42 -33.67
CA ASN A 228 -15.51 30.43 -34.16
C ASN A 228 -14.35 30.20 -33.17
N ARG A 229 -13.79 31.28 -32.59
CA ARG A 229 -12.74 31.17 -31.58
C ARG A 229 -13.23 30.47 -30.31
N THR A 230 -14.41 30.83 -29.81
CA THR A 230 -14.96 30.19 -28.61
C THR A 230 -15.30 28.72 -28.84
N GLN A 231 -15.80 28.36 -30.02
CA GLN A 231 -16.04 26.97 -30.39
C GLN A 231 -14.73 26.19 -30.47
N TYR A 232 -13.69 26.78 -31.07
CA TYR A 232 -12.36 26.17 -31.12
C TYR A 232 -11.76 25.97 -29.71
N GLU A 233 -11.84 26.97 -28.84
CA GLU A 233 -11.35 26.87 -27.45
C GLU A 233 -12.11 25.79 -26.66
N LYS A 234 -13.44 25.69 -26.83
CA LYS A 234 -14.25 24.61 -26.24
C LYS A 234 -13.83 23.23 -26.75
N ALA A 235 -13.73 23.06 -28.06
CA ALA A 235 -13.30 21.80 -28.67
C ALA A 235 -11.89 21.39 -28.21
N LYS A 236 -10.98 22.36 -28.07
CA LYS A 236 -9.64 22.13 -27.53
C LYS A 236 -9.69 21.63 -26.08
N LEU A 237 -10.47 22.29 -25.22
CA LEU A 237 -10.62 21.89 -23.82
C LEU A 237 -11.24 20.49 -23.70
N GLU A 238 -12.25 20.17 -24.50
CA GLU A 238 -12.84 18.83 -24.56
C GLU A 238 -11.82 17.76 -24.99
N ASN A 239 -10.97 18.06 -25.97
CA ASN A 239 -9.89 17.17 -26.40
C ASN A 239 -8.84 16.95 -25.30
N GLU A 240 -8.46 18.01 -24.57
CA GLU A 240 -7.55 17.90 -23.43
C GLU A 240 -8.17 17.06 -22.29
N LEU A 241 -9.44 17.28 -21.97
CA LEU A 241 -10.18 16.49 -20.99
C LEU A 241 -10.28 15.02 -21.39
N ASN A 242 -10.56 14.72 -22.66
CA ASN A 242 -10.62 13.36 -23.17
C ASN A 242 -9.26 12.66 -23.09
N ARG A 243 -8.15 13.36 -23.41
CA ARG A 243 -6.79 12.83 -23.21
C ARG A 243 -6.53 12.49 -21.75
N LEU A 244 -6.82 13.41 -20.84
CA LEU A 244 -6.64 13.18 -19.40
C LEU A 244 -7.48 12.00 -18.90
N LYS A 245 -8.70 11.83 -19.42
CA LYS A 245 -9.58 10.70 -19.09
C LYS A 245 -8.99 9.38 -19.56
N ILE A 246 -8.46 9.32 -20.78
CA ILE A 246 -7.78 8.13 -21.32
C ILE A 246 -6.53 7.80 -20.49
N ASP A 247 -5.71 8.79 -20.14
CA ASP A 247 -4.52 8.58 -19.32
C ASP A 247 -4.86 8.06 -17.91
N LYS A 248 -5.93 8.59 -17.30
CA LYS A 248 -6.44 8.09 -16.03
C LYS A 248 -6.88 6.63 -16.14
N GLN A 249 -7.68 6.31 -17.16
CA GLN A 249 -8.12 4.93 -17.40
C GLN A 249 -6.95 3.97 -17.63
N ARG A 250 -5.92 4.38 -18.39
CA ARG A 250 -4.71 3.57 -18.60
C ARG A 250 -3.97 3.29 -17.29
N ARG A 251 -3.88 4.27 -16.39
CA ARG A 251 -3.27 4.07 -15.06
C ARG A 251 -4.08 3.10 -14.20
N GLU A 252 -5.40 3.24 -14.19
CA GLU A 252 -6.29 2.33 -13.45
C GLU A 252 -6.19 0.89 -13.97
N ILE A 253 -6.25 0.70 -15.30
CA ILE A 253 -6.04 -0.61 -15.93
C ILE A 253 -4.65 -1.16 -15.60
N GLY A 254 -3.62 -0.31 -15.64
CA GLY A 254 -2.24 -0.67 -15.25
C GLY A 254 -2.17 -1.19 -13.81
N LEU A 255 -2.76 -0.48 -12.85
CA LEU A 255 -2.78 -0.88 -11.44
C LEU A 255 -3.54 -2.19 -11.23
N LEU A 256 -4.69 -2.37 -11.89
CA LEU A 256 -5.46 -3.62 -11.83
C LEU A 256 -4.66 -4.79 -12.42
N SER A 257 -3.98 -4.59 -13.54
CA SER A 257 -3.14 -5.62 -14.17
C SER A 257 -1.95 -6.02 -13.27
N LEU A 258 -1.31 -5.05 -12.61
CA LEU A 258 -0.23 -5.27 -11.66
C LEU A 258 -0.73 -6.06 -10.43
N GLY A 259 -1.89 -5.68 -9.89
CA GLY A 259 -2.53 -6.39 -8.79
C GLY A 259 -2.85 -7.86 -9.13
N LEU A 260 -3.37 -8.11 -10.33
CA LEU A 260 -3.63 -9.47 -10.81
C LEU A 260 -2.33 -10.30 -10.89
N CYS A 261 -1.23 -9.72 -11.39
CA CYS A 261 0.07 -10.37 -11.41
C CYS A 261 0.56 -10.78 -10.01
N PHE A 262 0.38 -9.92 -9.00
CA PHE A 262 0.74 -10.26 -7.61
C PHE A 262 -0.10 -11.41 -7.05
N VAL A 263 -1.40 -11.44 -7.33
CA VAL A 263 -2.30 -12.53 -6.90
C VAL A 263 -1.87 -13.86 -7.53
N VAL A 264 -1.56 -13.86 -8.84
CA VAL A 264 -1.08 -15.05 -9.55
C VAL A 264 0.27 -15.52 -8.98
N ALA A 265 1.22 -14.60 -8.76
CA ALA A 265 2.52 -14.93 -8.18
C ALA A 265 2.38 -15.54 -6.76
N PHE A 266 1.49 -14.98 -5.94
CA PHE A 266 1.20 -15.52 -4.60
C PHE A 266 0.56 -16.91 -4.66
N ALA A 267 -0.40 -17.13 -5.58
CA ALA A 267 -1.03 -18.43 -5.77
C ALA A 267 0.00 -19.49 -6.21
N VAL A 268 0.87 -19.16 -7.17
CA VAL A 268 1.96 -20.05 -7.60
C VAL A 268 2.92 -20.34 -6.45
N GLY A 269 3.34 -19.31 -5.71
CA GLY A 269 4.19 -19.46 -4.53
C GLY A 269 3.57 -20.37 -3.47
N TYR A 270 2.27 -20.20 -3.20
CA TYR A 270 1.51 -21.04 -2.27
C TYR A 270 1.44 -22.50 -2.74
N ILE A 271 1.17 -22.74 -4.03
CA ILE A 271 1.13 -24.09 -4.62
C ILE A 271 2.51 -24.76 -4.50
N VAL A 272 3.60 -24.04 -4.82
CA VAL A 272 4.97 -24.56 -4.70
C VAL A 272 5.30 -24.88 -3.24
N TRP A 273 4.98 -23.98 -2.31
CA TRP A 273 5.16 -24.21 -0.88
C TRP A 273 4.39 -25.43 -0.39
N GLN A 274 3.13 -25.57 -0.79
CA GLN A 274 2.30 -26.71 -0.42
C GLN A 274 2.85 -28.02 -0.99
N ARG A 275 3.34 -28.01 -2.24
CA ARG A 275 4.01 -29.18 -2.85
C ARG A 275 5.30 -29.54 -2.11
N ARG A 276 6.16 -28.58 -1.80
CA ARG A 276 7.39 -28.80 -1.02
C ARG A 276 7.09 -29.36 0.37
N LYS A 277 6.11 -28.79 1.07
CA LYS A 277 5.67 -29.25 2.38
C LYS A 277 5.18 -30.70 2.34
N ARG A 278 4.35 -31.06 1.34
CA ARG A 278 3.91 -32.46 1.15
C ARG A 278 5.08 -33.41 0.86
N GLN A 279 6.05 -33.00 0.04
CA GLN A 279 7.24 -33.83 -0.26
C GLN A 279 8.09 -34.05 0.99
N MET A 280 8.29 -33.03 1.81
CA MET A 280 9.03 -33.12 3.06
C MET A 280 8.36 -34.08 4.05
N TYR A 281 7.03 -34.00 4.21
CA TYR A 281 6.29 -34.96 5.05
C TYR A 281 6.40 -36.39 4.53
N LYS A 282 6.42 -36.62 3.21
CA LYS A 282 6.65 -37.96 2.63
C LYS A 282 8.06 -38.49 2.91
N GLN A 283 9.07 -37.62 2.98
CA GLN A 283 10.43 -38.03 3.34
C GLN A 283 10.51 -38.42 4.82
N LEU A 284 10.00 -37.57 5.71
CA LEU A 284 9.90 -37.86 7.15
C LEU A 284 9.16 -39.17 7.42
N TRP A 285 8.03 -39.39 6.74
CA TRP A 285 7.27 -40.63 6.88
C TRP A 285 8.07 -41.87 6.46
N ARG A 286 8.82 -41.79 5.35
CA ARG A 286 9.68 -42.89 4.89
C ARG A 286 10.78 -43.19 5.90
N GLU A 287 11.44 -42.17 6.41
CA GLU A 287 12.50 -42.31 7.40
C GLU A 287 11.98 -42.96 8.68
N GLN A 288 10.82 -42.52 9.15
CA GLN A 288 10.19 -43.06 10.35
C GLN A 288 9.71 -44.50 10.15
N SER A 289 9.17 -44.85 8.98
CA SER A 289 8.80 -46.23 8.65
C SER A 289 10.01 -47.16 8.55
N LEU A 290 11.14 -46.68 8.01
CA LEU A 290 12.36 -47.46 7.91
C LEU A 290 12.95 -47.73 9.30
N ARG A 291 13.00 -46.70 10.17
CA ARG A 291 13.46 -46.85 11.55
C ARG A 291 12.61 -47.85 12.32
N LEU A 292 11.28 -47.79 12.17
CA LEU A 292 10.38 -48.73 12.82
C LEU A 292 10.68 -50.18 12.39
N SER A 293 10.86 -50.43 11.09
CA SER A 293 11.21 -51.76 10.58
C SER A 293 12.57 -52.25 11.09
N GLN A 294 13.57 -51.36 11.20
CA GLN A 294 14.88 -51.70 11.78
C GLN A 294 14.78 -52.07 13.26
N THR A 295 13.97 -51.34 14.03
CA THR A 295 13.76 -51.66 15.46
C THR A 295 13.04 -53.00 15.64
N GLU A 296 12.08 -53.32 14.78
CA GLU A 296 11.40 -54.62 14.80
C GLU A 296 12.37 -55.77 14.48
N GLN A 297 13.23 -55.61 13.48
CA GLN A 297 14.24 -56.62 13.15
C GLN A 297 15.25 -56.84 14.28
N LEU A 298 15.72 -55.76 14.92
CA LEU A 298 16.63 -55.87 16.07
C LEU A 298 15.98 -56.56 17.26
N LEU A 299 14.70 -56.28 17.52
CA LEU A 299 13.94 -56.97 18.56
C LEU A 299 13.86 -58.48 18.28
N GLN A 300 13.50 -58.87 17.05
CA GLN A 300 13.45 -60.28 16.66
C GLN A 300 14.80 -60.99 16.83
N GLN A 301 15.90 -60.35 16.39
CA GLN A 301 17.24 -60.91 16.57
C GLN A 301 17.62 -61.06 18.05
N SER A 302 17.23 -60.10 18.90
CA SER A 302 17.47 -60.17 20.33
C SER A 302 16.69 -61.29 21.01
N GLU A 303 15.45 -61.53 20.59
CA GLU A 303 14.61 -62.63 21.08
C GLU A 303 15.19 -63.99 20.69
N GLU A 304 15.63 -64.16 19.44
CA GLU A 304 16.30 -65.39 18.99
C GLU A 304 17.59 -65.67 19.77
N LEU A 305 18.42 -64.66 20.01
CA LEU A 305 19.64 -64.79 20.81
C LEU A 305 19.37 -65.17 22.26
N ASN A 306 18.32 -64.59 22.87
CA ASN A 306 17.92 -64.94 24.23
C ASN A 306 17.46 -66.41 24.32
N MET A 307 16.68 -66.88 23.35
CA MET A 307 16.26 -68.29 23.27
C MET A 307 17.44 -69.26 23.12
N LEU A 308 18.48 -68.88 22.38
CA LEU A 308 19.70 -69.69 22.24
C LEU A 308 20.52 -69.75 23.54
N ARG A 309 20.68 -68.60 24.23
CA ARG A 309 21.35 -68.54 25.53
C ARG A 309 20.66 -69.39 26.60
N GLU A 310 19.34 -69.39 26.62
CA GLU A 310 18.55 -70.19 27.56
C GLU A 310 18.72 -71.70 27.31
N LYS A 311 18.82 -72.11 26.05
CA LYS A 311 19.11 -73.52 25.70
C LYS A 311 20.53 -73.94 26.13
N GLU A 312 21.50 -73.06 25.98
CA GLU A 312 22.90 -73.31 26.39
C GLU A 312 23.02 -73.48 27.91
N SER A 313 22.34 -72.63 28.70
CA SER A 313 22.36 -72.74 30.17
C SER A 313 21.72 -74.03 30.68
N MET A 314 20.59 -74.46 30.10
CA MET A 314 19.94 -75.72 30.49
C MET A 314 20.80 -76.95 30.20
N LEU A 315 21.48 -76.97 29.04
CA LEU A 315 22.41 -78.06 28.69
C LEU A 315 23.57 -78.11 29.67
N ARG A 316 24.14 -76.95 30.01
CA ARG A 316 25.24 -76.84 30.96
C ARG A 316 24.84 -77.37 32.34
N GLU A 317 23.68 -76.96 32.86
CA GLU A 317 23.20 -77.40 34.18
C GLU A 317 22.95 -78.91 34.25
N SER A 318 22.45 -79.51 33.17
CA SER A 318 22.20 -80.95 33.08
C SER A 318 23.49 -81.81 33.11
N LEU A 319 24.62 -81.27 32.64
CA LEU A 319 25.92 -81.94 32.66
C LEU A 319 26.54 -81.92 34.06
N PHE A 320 26.48 -80.80 34.76
CA PHE A 320 27.11 -80.66 36.09
C PHE A 320 26.42 -81.47 37.19
N ARG A 321 25.10 -81.69 37.09
CA ARG A 321 24.33 -82.41 38.12
C ARG A 321 24.55 -83.92 38.17
N ARG A 322 25.21 -84.54 37.16
CA ARG A 322 25.21 -86.00 36.97
C ARG A 322 26.48 -86.72 37.42
N MET A 323 27.46 -86.04 38.01
CA MET A 323 28.77 -86.63 38.34
C MET A 323 29.18 -86.38 39.80
N LYS A 324 29.50 -87.46 40.53
CA LYS A 324 29.82 -87.46 41.97
C LYS A 324 31.23 -86.92 42.30
N SER A 325 32.19 -87.00 41.38
CA SER A 325 33.62 -86.71 41.62
C SER A 325 33.96 -85.21 41.71
N PHE A 326 33.03 -84.32 41.33
CA PHE A 326 33.25 -82.87 41.26
C PHE A 326 32.78 -82.06 42.48
N HIS A 327 32.10 -82.68 43.45
CA HIS A 327 31.65 -82.02 44.69
C HIS A 327 32.80 -81.64 45.65
N LYS A 328 34.05 -82.05 45.36
CA LYS A 328 35.26 -81.63 46.11
C LYS A 328 35.94 -80.38 45.54
N ILE A 329 35.50 -79.88 44.38
CA ILE A 329 36.10 -78.74 43.66
C ILE A 329 35.10 -77.58 43.63
N PRO A 330 35.22 -76.58 44.54
CA PRO A 330 34.22 -75.54 44.73
C PRO A 330 33.91 -74.67 43.51
N SER A 331 34.87 -74.43 42.62
CA SER A 331 34.67 -73.61 41.40
C SER A 331 33.86 -74.29 40.30
N LEU A 332 33.51 -75.57 40.49
CA LEU A 332 32.62 -76.30 39.59
C LEU A 332 31.21 -76.46 40.14
N GLU A 333 30.97 -76.04 41.39
CA GLU A 333 29.65 -76.06 42.04
C GLU A 333 29.13 -74.61 42.15
N LYS A 334 28.31 -74.20 41.17
CA LYS A 334 27.62 -72.89 41.00
C LYS A 334 28.48 -71.61 41.06
N GLU A 335 28.58 -70.93 39.92
CA GLU A 335 28.72 -69.47 39.83
C GLU A 335 27.35 -68.81 40.02
N GLU A 336 26.96 -68.52 41.26
CA GLU A 336 25.97 -67.48 41.55
C GLU A 336 26.62 -66.47 42.53
N GLU A 337 26.81 -65.27 41.98
CA GLU A 337 27.01 -63.98 42.65
C GLU A 337 28.38 -63.68 43.28
N ALA A 338 29.00 -62.65 42.70
CA ALA A 338 30.13 -61.95 43.23
C ALA A 338 29.78 -61.31 44.58
N SER A 339 30.50 -61.71 45.62
CA SER A 339 30.74 -60.88 46.80
C SER A 339 32.19 -61.06 47.23
N ASP A 340 32.93 -59.95 47.18
CA ASP A 340 34.25 -59.79 47.74
C ASP A 340 34.27 -60.19 49.21
N GLU A 341 34.87 -61.35 49.53
CA GLU A 341 35.42 -61.61 50.85
C GLU A 341 36.78 -62.30 50.72
N GLU A 342 37.83 -61.51 50.90
CA GLU A 342 39.17 -61.98 51.25
C GLU A 342 39.12 -62.70 52.61
N SER A 343 39.01 -64.03 52.59
CA SER A 343 39.43 -64.86 53.72
C SER A 343 40.67 -65.67 53.35
N ASP A 344 41.74 -65.33 54.05
CA ASP A 344 43.06 -65.95 54.04
C ASP A 344 42.99 -67.38 54.59
N SER A 345 42.79 -68.35 53.71
CA SER A 345 42.97 -69.77 54.02
C SER A 345 44.08 -70.32 53.13
N GLN A 346 45.33 -70.04 53.49
CA GLN A 346 46.49 -70.41 52.66
C GLN A 346 46.82 -71.91 52.63
N ASN A 347 45.89 -72.82 53.00
CA ASN A 347 46.15 -74.26 52.91
C ASN A 347 44.87 -75.15 52.90
N ARG A 348 43.97 -74.96 51.91
CA ARG A 348 42.92 -75.97 51.63
C ARG A 348 43.52 -77.02 50.68
N ARG A 349 43.61 -78.28 51.11
CA ARG A 349 44.19 -79.39 50.31
C ARG A 349 43.08 -80.25 49.73
N ILE A 350 42.95 -80.26 48.40
CA ILE A 350 42.03 -81.15 47.69
C ILE A 350 42.83 -82.40 47.29
N ALA A 351 42.66 -83.49 48.04
CA ALA A 351 43.30 -84.77 47.72
C ALA A 351 42.37 -85.60 46.83
N LEU A 352 42.80 -85.84 45.59
CA LEU A 352 42.14 -86.71 44.62
C LEU A 352 42.84 -88.07 44.58
N SER A 353 42.08 -89.17 44.66
CA SER A 353 42.59 -90.53 44.46
C SER A 353 42.89 -90.80 42.99
N ASP A 354 43.68 -91.84 42.69
CA ASP A 354 43.97 -92.23 41.30
C ASP A 354 42.70 -92.61 40.51
N GLU A 355 41.68 -93.14 41.20
CA GLU A 355 40.35 -93.42 40.63
C GLU A 355 39.60 -92.12 40.29
N GLU A 356 39.66 -91.11 41.15
CA GLU A 356 39.04 -89.80 40.92
C GLU A 356 39.72 -89.03 39.77
N TRP A 357 41.03 -89.21 39.56
CA TRP A 357 41.74 -88.65 38.40
C TRP A 357 41.31 -89.29 37.08
N GLU A 358 41.13 -90.61 37.04
CA GLU A 358 40.66 -91.29 35.84
C GLU A 358 39.19 -90.99 35.56
N ASP A 359 38.34 -90.86 36.59
CA ASP A 359 36.96 -90.39 36.46
C ASP A 359 36.88 -89.01 35.79
N ILE A 360 37.71 -88.05 36.23
CA ILE A 360 37.79 -86.71 35.64
C ILE A 360 38.18 -86.81 34.17
N ARG A 361 39.17 -87.64 33.83
CA ARG A 361 39.63 -87.82 32.45
C ARG A 361 38.54 -88.45 31.57
N GLN A 362 37.94 -89.56 32.02
CA GLN A 362 36.90 -90.25 31.27
C GLN A 362 35.67 -89.35 31.05
N THR A 363 35.36 -88.51 32.04
CA THR A 363 34.31 -87.49 31.94
C THR A 363 34.62 -86.46 30.87
N VAL A 364 35.84 -85.90 30.89
CA VAL A 364 36.27 -84.91 29.90
C VAL A 364 36.26 -85.53 28.51
N ASP A 365 36.67 -86.79 28.37
CA ASP A 365 36.60 -87.53 27.11
C ASP A 365 35.18 -87.77 26.63
N GLY A 366 34.24 -88.09 27.53
CA GLY A 366 32.83 -88.25 27.18
C GLY A 366 32.15 -86.95 26.77
N SER A 367 32.61 -85.80 27.30
CA SER A 367 31.98 -84.49 27.09
C SER A 367 32.61 -83.69 25.96
N TYR A 368 33.89 -83.92 25.68
CA TYR A 368 34.68 -83.15 24.71
C TYR A 368 35.37 -84.09 23.70
N ASP A 369 34.59 -84.87 22.96
CA ASP A 369 35.03 -85.75 21.85
C ASP A 369 36.39 -86.44 22.08
N ARG A 370 36.50 -87.24 23.14
CA ARG A 370 37.71 -87.99 23.50
C ARG A 370 38.96 -87.09 23.59
N PHE A 371 38.80 -85.91 24.17
CA PHE A 371 39.80 -84.85 24.31
C PHE A 371 41.19 -85.35 24.73
N SER A 372 41.28 -86.15 25.78
CA SER A 372 42.53 -86.67 26.35
C SER A 372 43.25 -87.60 25.37
N VAL A 373 42.50 -88.42 24.61
CA VAL A 373 43.05 -89.30 23.56
C VAL A 373 43.60 -88.46 22.43
N ARG A 374 42.80 -87.51 21.91
CA ARG A 374 43.21 -86.59 20.84
C ARG A 374 44.41 -85.74 21.25
N LEU A 375 44.48 -85.31 22.51
CA LEU A 375 45.56 -84.49 23.03
C LEU A 375 46.87 -85.29 23.11
N LEU A 376 46.82 -86.55 23.53
CA LEU A 376 47.97 -87.45 23.53
C LEU A 376 48.41 -87.82 22.12
N GLU A 377 47.49 -88.04 21.19
CA GLU A 377 47.80 -88.31 19.78
C GLU A 377 48.47 -87.12 19.09
N ALA A 378 47.97 -85.91 19.33
CA ALA A 378 48.55 -84.68 18.79
C ALA A 378 49.90 -84.31 19.44
N PHE A 379 50.07 -84.62 20.73
CA PHE A 379 51.26 -84.30 21.50
C PHE A 379 51.76 -85.53 22.29
N PRO A 380 52.41 -86.50 21.62
CA PRO A 380 52.82 -87.77 22.24
C PRO A 380 53.92 -87.62 23.33
N GLY A 381 54.51 -86.43 23.48
CA GLY A 381 55.47 -86.11 24.55
C GLY A 381 54.85 -85.69 25.89
N LEU A 382 53.52 -85.67 26.01
CA LEU A 382 52.79 -85.37 27.24
C LEU A 382 52.77 -86.57 28.19
N SER A 383 53.02 -86.33 29.48
CA SER A 383 52.78 -87.36 30.50
C SER A 383 51.31 -87.41 30.90
N MET A 384 50.85 -88.53 31.47
CA MET A 384 49.48 -88.64 31.98
C MET A 384 49.13 -87.56 33.02
N LYS A 385 50.10 -87.12 33.82
CA LYS A 385 49.91 -86.02 34.78
C LYS A 385 49.70 -84.67 34.10
N ASP A 386 50.29 -84.49 32.93
CA ASP A 386 50.10 -83.29 32.11
C ASP A 386 48.73 -83.29 31.44
N VAL A 387 48.26 -84.47 31.01
CA VAL A 387 46.91 -84.67 30.46
C VAL A 387 45.84 -84.37 31.52
N TYR A 388 45.99 -84.87 32.75
CA TYR A 388 45.07 -84.53 33.84
C TYR A 388 45.01 -83.03 34.13
N PHE A 389 46.18 -82.36 34.11
CA PHE A 389 46.23 -80.90 34.26
C PHE A 389 45.49 -80.19 33.11
N CYS A 390 45.68 -80.63 31.87
CA CYS A 390 44.96 -80.12 30.71
C CYS A 390 43.44 -80.38 30.79
N CYS A 391 43.01 -81.54 31.30
CA CYS A 391 41.60 -81.84 31.53
C CYS A 391 40.96 -80.85 32.53
N LEU A 392 41.64 -80.55 33.64
CA LEU A 392 41.16 -79.57 34.62
C LEU A 392 41.10 -78.14 34.04
N VAL A 393 42.05 -77.78 33.17
CA VAL A 393 42.03 -76.48 32.48
C VAL A 393 40.92 -76.44 31.41
N LYS A 394 40.69 -77.54 30.68
CA LYS A 394 39.64 -77.67 29.65
C LYS A 394 38.25 -77.45 30.22
N ILE A 395 37.98 -77.98 31.42
CA ILE A 395 36.71 -77.78 32.13
C ILE A 395 36.69 -76.48 32.95
N ASN A 396 37.68 -75.61 32.77
CA ASN A 396 37.77 -74.28 33.37
C ASN A 396 37.79 -74.26 34.92
N VAL A 397 38.51 -75.20 35.55
CA VAL A 397 38.76 -75.12 37.00
C VAL A 397 39.53 -73.83 37.33
N SER A 398 39.04 -73.09 38.34
CA SER A 398 39.64 -71.82 38.72
C SER A 398 41.11 -71.99 39.15
N ILE A 399 41.92 -70.92 39.00
CA ILE A 399 43.33 -70.94 39.43
C ILE A 399 43.45 -71.20 40.95
N LYS A 400 42.45 -70.80 41.73
CA LYS A 400 42.37 -71.04 43.18
C LYS A 400 42.27 -72.54 43.46
N ASP A 401 41.35 -73.24 42.81
CA ASP A 401 41.14 -74.66 43.06
C ASP A 401 42.28 -75.53 42.50
N LEU A 402 42.87 -75.14 41.38
CA LEU A 402 44.08 -75.78 40.85
C LEU A 402 45.25 -75.69 41.84
N SER A 403 45.38 -74.56 42.55
CA SER A 403 46.39 -74.37 43.61
C SER A 403 46.15 -75.34 44.77
N ASP A 404 44.89 -75.53 45.16
CA ASP A 404 44.49 -76.40 46.25
C ASP A 404 44.62 -77.91 45.92
N ILE A 405 44.36 -78.30 44.66
CA ILE A 405 44.53 -79.68 44.15
C ILE A 405 46.01 -80.08 44.09
N TYR A 406 46.85 -79.23 43.51
CA TYR A 406 48.28 -79.54 43.34
C TYR A 406 49.14 -79.13 44.55
N CYS A 407 48.54 -78.51 45.58
CA CYS A 407 49.22 -78.01 46.77
C CYS A 407 50.41 -77.09 46.46
N ILE A 408 50.25 -76.19 45.48
CA ILE A 408 51.27 -75.22 45.06
C ILE A 408 50.65 -73.84 44.86
N SER A 409 51.42 -72.77 45.03
CA SER A 409 50.88 -71.40 44.95
C SER A 409 50.17 -71.09 43.63
N ARG A 410 49.16 -70.21 43.65
CA ARG A 410 48.47 -69.68 42.46
C ARG A 410 49.42 -69.15 41.37
N THR A 411 50.52 -68.52 41.79
CA THR A 411 51.60 -68.06 40.88
C THR A 411 52.36 -69.23 40.26
N SER A 412 52.55 -70.33 40.98
CA SER A 412 53.16 -71.57 40.47
C SER A 412 52.26 -72.29 39.48
N ILE A 413 50.93 -72.28 39.69
CA ILE A 413 49.94 -72.78 38.72
C ILE A 413 49.98 -71.96 37.43
N SER A 414 50.04 -70.62 37.54
CA SER A 414 50.14 -69.73 36.38
C SER A 414 51.42 -70.00 35.57
N ARG A 415 52.57 -70.16 36.26
CA ARG A 415 53.83 -70.60 35.63
C ARG A 415 53.75 -72.01 35.05
N LYS A 416 53.00 -72.92 35.67
CA LYS A 416 52.77 -74.28 35.16
C LYS A 416 51.94 -74.24 33.87
N LYS A 417 50.87 -73.45 33.81
CA LYS A 417 50.11 -73.20 32.56
C LYS A 417 51.02 -72.62 31.46
N GLN A 418 51.87 -71.65 31.80
CA GLN A 418 52.80 -71.05 30.83
C GLN A 418 53.84 -72.06 30.32
N ARG A 419 54.39 -72.92 31.20
CA ARG A 419 55.32 -73.99 30.82
C ARG A 419 54.63 -75.07 29.97
N MET A 420 53.42 -75.48 30.35
CA MET A 420 52.60 -76.40 29.56
C MET A 420 52.37 -75.86 28.14
N ARG A 421 52.00 -74.58 28.04
CA ARG A 421 51.81 -73.89 26.75
C ARG A 421 53.08 -73.90 25.89
N ARG A 422 54.21 -73.46 26.45
CA ARG A 422 55.44 -73.22 25.68
C ARG A 422 56.26 -74.49 25.46
N ASP A 423 56.50 -75.26 26.52
CA ASP A 423 57.50 -76.33 26.55
C ASP A 423 56.91 -77.69 26.15
N LYS A 424 55.58 -77.88 26.31
CA LYS A 424 54.90 -79.15 26.00
C LYS A 424 54.01 -79.09 24.76
N LEU A 425 53.30 -77.98 24.54
CA LEU A 425 52.38 -77.81 23.41
C LEU A 425 52.95 -76.95 22.27
N GLY A 426 54.13 -76.33 22.45
CA GLY A 426 54.82 -75.57 21.40
C GLY A 426 54.10 -74.28 20.97
N LEU A 427 53.18 -73.76 21.78
CA LEU A 427 52.37 -72.58 21.45
C LEU A 427 53.16 -71.29 21.74
N THR A 428 54.02 -70.86 20.80
CA THR A 428 54.91 -69.70 20.95
C THR A 428 54.53 -68.46 20.13
N GLU A 429 53.72 -68.61 19.07
CA GLU A 429 53.59 -67.56 18.05
C GLU A 429 52.33 -66.70 18.15
N ASN A 430 51.32 -67.10 18.94
CA ASN A 430 50.09 -66.33 19.13
C ASN A 430 49.89 -65.92 20.59
N ASN A 431 49.29 -64.74 20.82
CA ASN A 431 48.90 -64.23 22.16
C ASN A 431 47.79 -65.07 22.84
N GLU A 432 47.58 -66.28 22.35
CA GLU A 432 46.61 -67.25 22.83
C GLU A 432 47.07 -67.83 24.18
N THR A 433 46.16 -67.82 25.15
CA THR A 433 46.40 -68.43 26.45
C THR A 433 46.22 -69.95 26.36
N LEU A 434 46.80 -70.70 27.31
CA LEU A 434 46.59 -72.15 27.37
C LEU A 434 45.09 -72.49 27.43
N ASP A 435 44.33 -71.70 28.19
CA ASP A 435 42.90 -71.85 28.36
C ASP A 435 42.14 -71.67 27.04
N ASP A 436 42.47 -70.65 26.24
CA ASP A 436 41.83 -70.41 24.93
C ASP A 436 42.11 -71.52 23.92
N PHE A 437 43.36 -72.02 23.90
CA PHE A 437 43.75 -73.14 23.04
C PHE A 437 43.02 -74.41 23.43
N LEU A 438 43.08 -74.79 24.70
CA LEU A 438 42.43 -76.01 25.17
C LEU A 438 40.92 -75.92 25.04
N ARG A 439 40.28 -74.75 25.24
CA ARG A 439 38.84 -74.58 25.00
C ARG A 439 38.46 -74.88 23.54
N ARG A 440 39.27 -74.45 22.57
CA ARG A 440 39.04 -74.69 21.13
C ARG A 440 39.39 -76.11 20.69
N PHE A 441 40.44 -76.70 21.26
CA PHE A 441 40.94 -78.04 20.93
C PHE A 441 39.98 -79.13 21.42
#